data_AF-A0A3D4Z741-F1
#
_entry.id   AF-A0A3D4Z741-F1
#
_cell.length_a   1.000
_cell.length_b   1.000
_cell.length_c   1.000
_cell.angle_alpha   90.00
_cell.angle_beta   90.00
_cell.angle_gamma   90.00
#
_symmetry.space_group_name_H-M   'P 1'
#
loop_
_entity.id
_entity.type
_entity.pdbx_description
1 polymer ?
#
loop_
_entity_poly.entity_id
_entity_poly.type
_entity_poly.pdbx_seq_one_letter_code
_entity_poly.pdbx_strand_id
1 'polypeptide(L)'
;KKTFSLTGVLGSMMGAISDLLNPLADFSLYFTIVSMAVVIALAVLFLVKKTLRSKILAPMLVAFFCAIASTCFYLSQSSSPEAEAKGVLAANIPGIQSLQESLGIIGKNVAEIKETTHRIEGKTDQILISIEKIGQKFETLSKQGAIIDNPKQPEEFYNNARIYELRGDYGNARRAYLDYFKFDLNLLDPHLRFIKFLKV
;
A
#
# COMPACT_ATOMS: atom_id res chain seq x y z
N LYS A 1 -18.63 17.00 -55.56
CA LYS A 1 -17.31 17.21 -54.92
C LYS A 1 -17.47 16.92 -53.43
N LYS A 2 -17.02 15.75 -52.95
CA LYS A 2 -17.02 15.42 -51.52
C LYS A 2 -15.99 16.34 -50.85
N THR A 3 -16.44 17.36 -50.13
CA THR A 3 -15.62 18.08 -49.18
C THR A 3 -15.36 17.14 -48.01
N PHE A 4 -14.36 16.27 -48.18
CA PHE A 4 -13.71 15.57 -47.10
C PHE A 4 -13.15 16.68 -46.19
N SER A 5 -13.89 17.03 -45.15
CA SER A 5 -13.61 18.26 -44.41
C SER A 5 -12.25 18.09 -43.74
N LEU A 6 -11.36 19.05 -43.97
CA LEU A 6 -10.01 19.08 -43.39
C LEU A 6 -10.05 18.88 -41.86
N THR A 7 -11.14 19.31 -41.22
CA THR A 7 -11.47 19.10 -39.81
C THR A 7 -11.66 17.65 -39.40
N GLY A 8 -12.24 16.79 -40.25
CA GLY A 8 -12.41 15.36 -39.97
C GLY A 8 -11.08 14.59 -39.99
N VAL A 9 -10.16 14.98 -40.89
CA VAL A 9 -8.82 14.37 -40.98
C VAL A 9 -7.90 14.86 -39.87
N LEU A 10 -7.95 16.16 -39.55
CA LEU A 10 -7.19 16.71 -38.42
C LEU A 10 -7.70 16.16 -37.08
N GLY A 11 -9.02 15.98 -36.94
CA GLY A 11 -9.63 15.38 -35.76
C GLY A 11 -9.21 13.92 -35.55
N SER A 12 -9.17 13.12 -36.62
CA SER A 12 -8.71 11.73 -36.52
C SER A 12 -7.21 11.63 -36.21
N MET A 13 -6.39 12.54 -36.73
CA MET A 13 -4.96 12.64 -36.41
C MET A 13 -4.68 13.13 -34.98
N MET A 14 -5.47 14.07 -34.46
CA MET A 14 -5.33 14.52 -33.08
C MET A 14 -5.82 13.46 -32.08
N GLY A 15 -6.91 12.75 -32.39
CA GLY A 15 -7.35 11.60 -31.59
C GLY A 15 -6.28 10.52 -31.55
N ALA A 16 -5.72 10.18 -32.71
CA ALA A 16 -4.59 9.26 -32.84
C ALA A 16 -3.38 9.58 -31.95
N ILE A 17 -2.98 10.85 -31.92
CA ILE A 17 -1.86 11.31 -31.09
C ILE A 17 -2.23 11.29 -29.60
N SER A 18 -3.46 11.64 -29.26
CA SER A 18 -3.96 11.58 -27.88
C SER A 18 -3.95 10.15 -27.33
N ASP A 19 -4.31 9.16 -28.14
CA ASP A 19 -4.39 7.75 -27.73
C ASP A 19 -3.02 7.15 -27.39
N LEU A 20 -1.99 7.50 -28.17
CA LEU A 20 -0.61 7.08 -27.94
C LEU A 20 -0.01 7.76 -26.70
N LEU A 21 -0.35 9.04 -26.50
CA LEU A 21 0.23 9.85 -25.43
C LEU A 21 -0.48 9.66 -24.08
N ASN A 22 -1.70 9.13 -24.05
CA ASN A 22 -2.44 8.91 -22.81
C ASN A 22 -1.73 7.97 -21.81
N PRO A 23 -1.16 6.81 -22.21
CA PRO A 23 -0.33 6.02 -21.29
C PRO A 23 1.05 6.65 -20.99
N LEU A 24 1.49 7.63 -21.78
CA LEU A 24 2.72 8.41 -21.54
C LEU A 24 2.46 9.71 -20.77
N ALA A 25 1.22 9.91 -20.32
CA ALA A 25 0.72 11.05 -19.56
C ALA A 25 1.64 11.46 -18.42
N ASP A 26 1.98 10.49 -17.58
CA ASP A 26 2.76 10.69 -16.36
C ASP A 26 4.18 11.21 -16.66
N PHE A 27 4.65 11.08 -17.91
CA PHE A 27 5.94 11.60 -18.35
C PHE A 27 5.87 12.98 -19.02
N SER A 28 4.67 13.53 -19.27
CA SER A 28 4.47 14.81 -19.98
C SER A 28 5.08 16.00 -19.24
N LEU A 29 5.13 15.94 -17.90
CA LEU A 29 5.77 16.95 -17.06
C LEU A 29 7.30 17.00 -17.27
N TYR A 30 7.96 15.85 -17.43
CA TYR A 30 9.40 15.83 -17.70
C TYR A 30 9.71 16.36 -19.10
N PHE A 31 8.87 16.02 -20.08
CA PHE A 31 9.04 16.45 -21.47
C PHE A 31 8.86 17.97 -21.63
N THR A 32 7.89 18.56 -20.92
CA THR A 32 7.66 20.02 -20.91
C THR A 32 8.83 20.77 -20.29
N ILE A 33 9.38 20.29 -19.16
CA ILE A 33 10.55 20.91 -18.51
C ILE A 33 11.77 20.91 -19.45
N VAL A 34 12.07 19.77 -20.09
CA VAL A 34 13.21 19.67 -21.03
C VAL A 34 13.02 20.59 -22.23
N SER A 35 11.82 20.61 -22.81
CA SER A 35 11.51 21.48 -23.94
C SER A 35 11.67 22.97 -23.59
N MET A 36 11.22 23.39 -22.42
CA MET A 36 11.35 24.76 -21.93
C MET A 36 12.84 25.14 -21.75
N ALA A 37 13.64 24.24 -21.19
CA ALA A 37 15.08 24.44 -21.01
C ALA A 37 15.82 24.62 -22.36
N VAL A 38 15.47 23.83 -23.38
CA VAL A 38 16.04 23.95 -24.72
C VAL A 38 15.68 25.30 -25.37
N VAL A 39 14.44 25.76 -25.23
CA VAL A 39 14.02 27.07 -25.73
C VAL A 39 14.80 28.20 -25.05
N ILE A 40 14.99 28.13 -23.73
CA ILE A 40 15.76 29.11 -22.98
C ILE A 40 17.22 29.12 -23.45
N ALA A 41 17.84 27.95 -23.60
CA ALA A 41 19.22 27.83 -24.07
C ALA A 41 19.41 28.43 -25.48
N LEU A 42 18.50 28.15 -26.40
CA LEU A 42 18.52 28.71 -27.76
C LEU A 42 18.27 30.22 -27.74
N ALA A 43 17.38 30.72 -26.88
CA ALA A 43 17.12 32.15 -26.72
C ALA A 43 18.36 32.90 -26.20
N VAL A 44 19.08 32.33 -25.22
CA VAL A 44 20.34 32.91 -24.71
C VAL A 44 21.40 32.95 -25.82
N LEU A 45 21.58 31.86 -26.58
CA LEU A 45 22.51 31.81 -27.70
C LEU A 45 22.17 32.84 -28.80
N PHE A 46 20.88 33.04 -29.06
CA PHE A 46 20.39 34.05 -30.00
C PHE A 46 20.72 35.48 -29.55
N LEU A 47 20.67 35.77 -28.24
CA LEU A 47 21.01 37.08 -27.69
C LEU A 47 22.52 37.36 -27.74
N VAL A 48 23.36 36.38 -27.37
CA VAL A 48 24.81 36.55 -27.23
C VAL A 48 25.55 36.54 -28.57
N LYS A 49 25.20 35.66 -29.52
CA LYS A 49 25.94 35.52 -30.78
C LYS A 49 25.17 36.09 -31.98
N LYS A 50 25.34 37.39 -32.22
CA LYS A 50 24.74 38.14 -33.34
C LYS A 50 25.02 37.52 -34.72
N THR A 51 26.22 36.97 -34.92
CA THR A 51 26.66 36.32 -36.18
C THR A 51 25.92 35.00 -36.45
N LEU A 52 25.34 34.37 -35.44
CA LEU A 52 24.71 33.05 -35.54
C LEU A 52 23.18 33.13 -35.59
N ARG A 53 22.59 34.32 -35.38
CA ARG A 53 21.14 34.54 -35.34
C ARG A 53 20.39 33.98 -36.53
N SER A 54 20.93 34.13 -37.75
CA SER A 54 20.29 33.61 -38.97
C SER A 54 20.22 32.08 -39.03
N LYS A 55 21.13 31.37 -38.35
CA LYS A 55 21.16 29.89 -38.28
C LYS A 55 20.35 29.32 -37.11
N ILE A 56 20.22 30.07 -36.01
CA ILE A 56 19.53 29.60 -34.79
C ILE A 56 18.02 29.93 -34.82
N LEU A 57 17.60 30.89 -35.64
CA LEU A 57 16.19 31.32 -35.68
C LEU A 57 15.23 30.18 -36.06
N ALA A 58 15.59 29.35 -37.06
CA ALA A 58 14.80 28.20 -37.47
C ALA A 58 14.64 27.13 -36.37
N PRO A 59 15.72 26.59 -35.75
CA PRO A 59 15.58 25.62 -34.67
C PRO A 59 14.91 26.21 -33.42
N MET A 60 15.06 27.52 -33.15
CA MET A 60 14.36 28.18 -32.05
C MET A 60 12.84 28.21 -32.26
N LEU A 61 12.38 28.51 -33.48
CA LEU A 61 10.95 28.47 -33.80
C LEU A 61 10.36 27.06 -33.70
N VAL A 62 11.08 26.05 -34.21
CA VAL A 62 10.65 24.64 -34.09
C VAL A 62 10.56 24.23 -32.62
N ALA A 63 11.58 24.52 -31.82
CA ALA A 63 11.58 24.22 -30.39
C ALA A 63 10.44 24.95 -29.64
N PHE A 64 10.14 26.19 -30.01
CA PHE A 64 9.04 26.96 -29.43
C PHE A 64 7.66 26.35 -29.76
N PHE A 65 7.43 25.95 -31.01
CA PHE A 65 6.19 25.26 -31.39
C PHE A 65 6.06 23.90 -30.71
N CYS A 66 7.15 23.14 -30.58
CA CYS A 66 7.16 21.89 -29.81
C CYS A 66 6.85 22.13 -28.32
N ALA A 67 7.39 23.20 -27.73
CA ALA A 67 7.12 23.56 -26.33
C ALA A 67 5.66 23.95 -26.10
N ILE A 68 5.05 24.69 -27.03
CA ILE A 68 3.63 25.03 -26.97
C ILE A 68 2.77 23.78 -27.12
N ALA A 69 3.07 22.91 -28.08
CA ALA A 69 2.33 21.66 -28.28
C ALA A 69 2.40 20.76 -27.04
N SER A 70 3.60 20.62 -26.45
CA SER A 70 3.81 19.84 -25.22
C SER A 70 3.10 20.45 -24.02
N THR A 71 3.11 21.78 -23.87
CA THR A 71 2.42 22.49 -22.78
C THR A 71 0.90 22.39 -22.92
N CYS A 72 0.34 22.56 -24.13
CA CYS A 72 -1.08 22.37 -24.39
C CYS A 72 -1.52 20.95 -24.04
N PHE A 73 -0.72 19.94 -24.38
CA PHE A 73 -0.99 18.55 -24.03
C PHE A 73 -1.03 18.32 -22.51
N TYR A 74 -0.03 18.82 -21.78
CA TYR A 74 0.01 18.76 -20.31
C TYR A 74 -1.22 19.42 -19.67
N LEU A 75 -1.62 20.60 -20.14
CA LEU A 75 -2.79 21.32 -19.61
C LEU A 75 -4.11 20.59 -19.91
N SER A 76 -4.25 20.01 -21.11
CA SER A 76 -5.44 19.21 -21.46
C SER A 76 -5.57 17.96 -20.60
N GLN A 77 -4.46 17.30 -20.27
CA GLN A 77 -4.44 16.11 -19.43
C GLN A 77 -4.67 16.42 -17.95
N SER A 78 -4.09 17.51 -17.46
CA SER A 78 -4.32 18.02 -16.09
C SER A 78 -5.81 18.32 -15.80
N SER A 79 -6.59 18.54 -16.86
CA SER A 79 -8.00 18.92 -16.81
C SER A 79 -8.96 17.74 -17.04
N SER A 80 -8.46 16.53 -17.29
CA SER A 80 -9.28 15.36 -17.66
C SER A 80 -8.73 14.09 -17.01
N PRO A 81 -9.11 13.80 -15.75
CA PRO A 81 -8.50 12.72 -14.97
C PRO A 81 -8.85 11.30 -15.45
N GLU A 82 -9.89 11.14 -16.27
CA GLU A 82 -10.44 9.82 -16.56
C GLU A 82 -10.99 9.78 -18.00
N ALA A 83 -10.18 9.35 -18.95
CA ALA A 83 -10.66 8.94 -20.27
C ALA A 83 -9.98 7.64 -20.68
N GLU A 84 -10.42 6.53 -20.08
CA GLU A 84 -10.20 5.16 -20.56
C GLU A 84 -10.98 4.88 -21.88
N ALA A 85 -11.02 5.84 -22.81
CA ALA A 85 -11.57 5.60 -24.12
C ALA A 85 -10.48 4.93 -24.96
N LYS A 86 -10.61 3.62 -25.23
CA LYS A 86 -9.80 2.93 -26.23
C LYS A 86 -9.79 3.76 -27.52
N GLY A 87 -8.59 4.18 -27.88
CA GLY A 87 -8.33 5.09 -28.97
C GLY A 87 -8.73 4.60 -30.35
N VAL A 88 -9.02 5.53 -31.26
CA VAL A 88 -9.37 5.26 -32.66
C VAL A 88 -8.22 4.52 -33.40
N LEU A 89 -6.97 4.71 -32.96
CA LEU A 89 -5.82 3.95 -33.49
C LEU A 89 -5.62 2.58 -32.87
N ALA A 90 -5.86 2.42 -31.56
CA ALA A 90 -5.75 1.11 -30.90
C ALA A 90 -6.73 0.11 -31.53
N ALA A 91 -7.88 0.59 -32.03
CA ALA A 91 -8.84 -0.22 -32.76
C ALA A 91 -8.35 -0.69 -34.15
N ASN A 92 -7.35 -0.03 -34.77
CA ASN A 92 -6.94 -0.27 -36.15
C ASN A 92 -5.48 -0.71 -36.34
N ILE A 93 -4.61 -0.53 -35.34
CA ILE A 93 -3.19 -0.90 -35.41
C ILE A 93 -2.85 -1.79 -34.18
N PRO A 94 -2.75 -3.11 -34.35
CA PRO A 94 -2.61 -4.05 -33.23
C PRO A 94 -1.33 -3.84 -32.40
N GLY A 95 -0.26 -3.29 -32.98
CA GLY A 95 0.99 -3.01 -32.26
C GLY A 95 0.93 -1.82 -31.29
N ILE A 96 0.01 -0.87 -31.49
CA ILE A 96 -0.18 0.28 -30.59
C ILE A 96 -1.10 -0.11 -29.43
N GLN A 97 -2.10 -0.96 -29.69
CA GLN A 97 -2.99 -1.51 -28.68
C GLN A 97 -2.22 -2.28 -27.60
N SER A 98 -1.32 -3.18 -28.00
CA SER A 98 -0.55 -3.99 -27.04
C SER A 98 0.38 -3.14 -26.16
N LEU A 99 0.89 -2.03 -26.70
CA LEU A 99 1.78 -1.10 -26.01
C LEU A 99 0.99 -0.25 -24.99
N GLN A 100 -0.19 0.25 -25.38
CA GLN A 100 -1.11 0.95 -24.49
C GLN A 100 -1.62 0.03 -23.37
N GLU A 101 -1.98 -1.21 -23.69
CA GLU A 101 -2.39 -2.22 -22.70
C GLU A 101 -1.23 -2.56 -21.75
N SER A 102 -0.01 -2.74 -22.26
CA SER A 102 1.17 -3.04 -21.43
C SER A 102 1.49 -1.90 -20.46
N LEU A 103 1.53 -0.65 -20.95
CA LEU A 103 1.80 0.52 -20.10
C LEU A 103 0.69 0.75 -19.08
N GLY A 104 -0.58 0.58 -19.46
CA GLY A 104 -1.72 0.67 -18.55
C GLY A 104 -1.69 -0.42 -17.46
N ILE A 105 -1.36 -1.66 -17.84
CA ILE A 105 -1.20 -2.78 -16.89
C ILE A 105 -0.02 -2.52 -15.95
N ILE A 106 1.11 -2.00 -16.45
CA ILE A 106 2.27 -1.64 -15.60
C ILE A 106 1.86 -0.57 -14.58
N GLY A 107 1.15 0.49 -15.00
CA GLY A 107 0.64 1.52 -14.08
C GLY A 107 -0.26 0.95 -13.00
N LYS A 108 -1.23 0.11 -13.38
CA LYS A 108 -2.14 -0.58 -12.46
C LYS A 108 -1.38 -1.48 -11.47
N ASN A 109 -0.44 -2.28 -11.95
CA ASN A 109 0.36 -3.17 -11.11
C ASN A 109 1.22 -2.39 -10.11
N VAL A 110 1.79 -1.25 -10.50
CA VAL A 110 2.57 -0.39 -9.59
C VAL A 110 1.69 0.21 -8.49
N ALA A 111 0.47 0.65 -8.82
CA ALA A 111 -0.49 1.12 -7.83
C ALA A 111 -0.88 0.03 -6.83
N GLU A 112 -1.17 -1.18 -7.34
CA GLU A 112 -1.51 -2.35 -6.51
C GLU A 112 -0.33 -2.78 -5.61
N ILE A 113 0.91 -2.73 -6.12
CA ILE A 113 2.13 -2.99 -5.33
C ILE A 113 2.28 -1.96 -4.22
N LYS A 114 2.04 -0.67 -4.49
CA LYS A 114 2.13 0.39 -3.48
C LYS A 114 1.09 0.20 -2.38
N GLU A 115 -0.15 -0.12 -2.75
CA GLU A 115 -1.21 -0.42 -1.79
C GLU A 115 -0.88 -1.67 -0.95
N THR A 116 -0.41 -2.73 -1.60
CA THR A 116 0.00 -3.97 -0.94
C THR A 116 1.14 -3.72 0.05
N THR A 117 2.10 -2.87 -0.31
CA THR A 117 3.22 -2.49 0.56
C THR A 117 2.72 -1.76 1.80
N HIS A 118 1.84 -0.77 1.66
CA HIS A 118 1.21 -0.09 2.80
C HIS A 118 0.42 -1.04 3.70
N ARG A 119 -0.28 -2.01 3.12
CA ARG A 119 -0.98 -3.06 3.90
C ARG A 119 -0.02 -3.95 4.67
N ILE A 120 1.14 -4.27 4.10
CA ILE A 120 2.19 -5.06 4.77
C ILE A 120 2.81 -4.27 5.93
N GLU A 121 3.10 -2.97 5.73
CA GLU A 121 3.58 -2.07 6.80
C GLU A 121 2.61 -2.07 7.99
N GLY A 122 1.33 -1.79 7.74
CA GLY A 122 0.33 -1.75 8.81
C GLY A 122 0.13 -3.09 9.53
N LYS A 123 0.21 -4.22 8.80
CA LYS A 123 0.17 -5.56 9.43
C LYS A 123 1.41 -5.83 10.28
N THR A 124 2.58 -5.35 9.86
CA THR A 124 3.83 -5.51 10.60
C THR A 124 3.78 -4.75 11.93
N ASP A 125 3.23 -3.52 11.92
CA ASP A 125 3.00 -2.74 13.15
C ASP A 125 2.04 -3.44 14.10
N GLN A 126 0.95 -4.01 13.57
CA GLN A 126 0.00 -4.80 14.37
C GLN A 126 0.65 -6.06 14.97
N ILE A 127 1.55 -6.73 14.23
CA ILE A 127 2.32 -7.87 14.74
C ILE A 127 3.25 -7.43 15.87
N LEU A 128 3.98 -6.32 15.71
CA LEU A 128 4.87 -5.78 16.75
C LEU A 128 4.11 -5.48 18.04
N ILE A 129 2.97 -4.78 17.94
CA ILE A 129 2.10 -4.50 19.09
C ILE A 129 1.59 -5.80 19.74
N SER A 130 1.26 -6.81 18.93
CA SER A 130 0.78 -8.11 19.43
C SER A 130 1.89 -8.88 20.16
N ILE A 131 3.12 -8.85 19.64
CA ILE A 131 4.29 -9.46 20.27
C ILE A 131 4.59 -8.76 21.61
N GLU A 132 4.54 -7.43 21.65
CA GLU A 132 4.74 -6.68 22.90
C GLU A 132 3.69 -7.05 23.96
N LYS A 133 2.41 -7.12 23.57
CA LYS A 133 1.32 -7.57 24.45
C LYS A 133 1.52 -9.00 24.95
N ILE A 134 2.01 -9.91 24.10
CA ILE A 134 2.34 -11.28 24.50
C ILE A 134 3.48 -11.26 25.52
N GLY A 135 4.53 -10.45 25.29
CA GLY A 135 5.63 -10.27 26.23
C GLY A 135 5.15 -9.79 27.60
N GLN A 136 4.31 -8.75 27.64
CA GLN A 136 3.73 -8.23 28.88
C GLN A 136 2.85 -9.26 29.61
N LYS A 137 2.01 -9.99 28.88
CA LYS A 137 1.21 -11.09 29.45
C LYS A 137 2.09 -12.21 30.00
N PHE A 138 3.16 -12.58 29.30
CA PHE A 138 4.09 -13.59 29.76
C PHE A 138 4.84 -13.15 31.02
N GLU A 139 5.28 -11.90 31.09
CA GLU A 139 5.90 -11.34 32.30
C GLU A 139 4.93 -11.36 33.49
N THR A 140 3.66 -11.03 33.25
CA THR A 140 2.60 -11.07 34.27
C THR A 140 2.35 -12.50 34.74
N LEU A 141 2.21 -13.45 33.81
CA LEU A 141 2.06 -14.87 34.10
C LEU A 141 3.28 -15.45 34.83
N SER A 142 4.48 -15.00 34.49
CA SER A 142 5.72 -15.38 35.16
C SER A 142 5.75 -14.87 36.61
N LYS A 143 5.37 -13.61 36.85
CA LYS A 143 5.27 -13.03 38.20
C LYS A 143 4.18 -13.68 39.05
N GLN A 144 3.02 -13.97 38.46
CA GLN A 144 1.92 -14.70 39.12
C GLN A 144 2.19 -16.21 39.21
N GLY A 145 3.16 -16.72 38.45
CA GLY A 145 3.56 -18.11 38.24
C GLY A 145 2.40 -19.08 37.92
N ALA A 146 1.43 -18.62 37.13
CA ALA A 146 0.20 -19.36 36.78
C ALA A 146 -0.88 -19.49 37.88
N ILE A 147 -0.86 -18.64 38.91
CA ILE A 147 -2.03 -18.44 39.78
C ILE A 147 -3.04 -17.53 39.07
N ILE A 148 -4.30 -17.97 39.02
CA ILE A 148 -5.44 -17.22 38.50
C ILE A 148 -5.98 -16.34 39.62
N ASP A 149 -5.96 -15.02 39.44
CA ASP A 149 -6.28 -14.04 40.49
C ASP A 149 -7.77 -14.04 40.91
N ASN A 150 -8.67 -14.39 39.99
CA ASN A 150 -10.13 -14.41 40.23
C ASN A 150 -10.78 -15.66 39.63
N PRO A 151 -10.52 -16.85 40.22
CA PRO A 151 -11.07 -18.11 39.74
C PRO A 151 -12.59 -18.13 39.94
N LYS A 152 -13.33 -18.59 38.93
CA LYS A 152 -14.79 -18.74 38.94
C LYS A 152 -15.24 -20.14 38.57
N GLN A 153 -14.44 -20.85 37.78
CA GLN A 153 -14.72 -22.22 37.38
C GLN A 153 -14.00 -23.21 38.30
N PRO A 154 -14.58 -24.40 38.55
CA PRO A 154 -13.94 -25.41 39.39
C PRO A 154 -12.52 -25.75 38.91
N GLU A 155 -12.29 -25.87 37.60
CA GLU A 155 -10.98 -26.16 37.03
C GLU A 155 -9.92 -25.12 37.40
N GLU A 156 -10.31 -23.84 37.48
CA GLU A 156 -9.43 -22.74 37.86
C GLU A 156 -9.04 -22.81 39.34
N PHE A 157 -10.00 -23.15 40.22
CA PHE A 157 -9.72 -23.39 41.64
C PHE A 157 -8.79 -24.59 41.84
N TYR A 158 -9.01 -25.70 41.09
CA TYR A 158 -8.13 -26.87 41.15
C TYR A 158 -6.72 -26.54 40.64
N ASN A 159 -6.59 -25.81 39.53
CA ASN A 159 -5.30 -25.33 39.02
C ASN A 159 -4.56 -24.51 40.09
N ASN A 160 -5.22 -23.51 40.68
CA ASN A 160 -4.62 -22.69 41.72
C ASN A 160 -4.16 -23.54 42.92
N ALA A 161 -4.98 -24.48 43.38
CA ALA A 161 -4.63 -25.38 44.46
C ALA A 161 -3.33 -26.17 44.17
N ARG A 162 -3.20 -26.69 42.95
CA ARG A 162 -2.00 -27.43 42.50
C ARG A 162 -0.77 -26.53 42.46
N ILE A 163 -0.89 -25.32 41.93
CA ILE A 163 0.23 -24.38 41.84
C ILE A 163 0.68 -23.93 43.24
N TYR A 164 -0.24 -23.66 44.17
CA TYR A 164 0.10 -23.36 45.57
C TYR A 164 0.76 -24.54 46.27
N GLU A 165 0.26 -25.76 46.08
CA GLU A 165 0.86 -26.99 46.63
C GLU A 165 2.31 -27.18 46.15
N LEU A 166 2.56 -27.00 44.85
CA LEU A 166 3.90 -27.13 44.26
C LEU A 166 4.88 -26.06 44.76
N ARG A 167 4.37 -24.88 45.14
CA ARG A 167 5.18 -23.80 45.72
C ARG A 167 5.42 -23.94 47.22
N GLY A 168 4.78 -24.91 47.88
CA GLY A 168 4.82 -25.07 49.33
C GLY A 168 3.91 -24.10 50.11
N ASP A 169 3.05 -23.34 49.43
CA ASP A 169 2.05 -22.48 50.07
C ASP A 169 0.81 -23.30 50.43
N TYR A 170 0.96 -24.16 51.44
CA TYR A 170 -0.08 -25.11 51.84
C TYR A 170 -1.34 -24.43 52.41
N GLY A 171 -1.20 -23.22 52.95
CA GLY A 171 -2.32 -22.44 53.46
C GLY A 171 -3.28 -22.04 52.34
N ASN A 172 -2.74 -21.44 51.27
CA ASN A 172 -3.54 -21.07 50.10
C ASN A 172 -3.98 -22.29 49.28
N ALA A 173 -3.13 -23.34 49.19
CA ALA A 173 -3.50 -24.59 48.52
C ALA A 173 -4.75 -25.22 49.15
N ARG A 174 -4.81 -25.30 50.49
CA ARG A 174 -5.97 -25.85 51.19
C ARG A 174 -7.24 -25.03 50.92
N ARG A 175 -7.16 -23.70 50.95
CA ARG A 175 -8.32 -22.84 50.66
C ARG A 175 -8.85 -23.07 49.25
N ALA A 176 -7.96 -23.08 48.26
CA ALA A 176 -8.32 -23.31 46.86
C ALA A 176 -8.94 -24.70 46.64
N TYR A 177 -8.43 -25.75 47.32
CA TYR A 177 -9.07 -27.07 47.31
C TYR A 177 -10.47 -27.07 47.90
N LEU A 178 -10.66 -26.39 49.04
CA LEU A 178 -11.98 -26.29 49.66
C LEU A 178 -12.97 -25.51 48.79
N ASP A 179 -12.50 -24.44 48.13
CA ASP A 179 -13.32 -23.68 47.17
C ASP A 179 -13.69 -24.53 45.94
N TYR A 180 -12.77 -25.36 45.43
CA TYR A 180 -13.06 -26.35 44.39
C TYR A 180 -14.16 -27.34 44.81
N PHE A 181 -14.11 -27.86 46.04
CA PHE A 181 -15.10 -28.85 46.50
C PHE A 181 -16.50 -28.26 46.75
N LYS A 182 -16.67 -26.93 46.78
CA LYS A 182 -18.00 -26.30 46.84
C LYS A 182 -18.86 -26.55 45.60
N PHE A 183 -18.23 -26.90 44.47
CA PHE A 183 -18.93 -27.20 43.23
C PHE A 183 -19.53 -28.61 43.18
N ASP A 184 -19.26 -29.45 44.18
CA ASP A 184 -19.83 -30.81 44.35
C ASP A 184 -19.73 -31.68 43.08
N LEU A 185 -18.59 -31.59 42.39
CA LEU A 185 -18.33 -32.40 41.21
C LEU A 185 -17.94 -33.81 41.61
N ASN A 186 -18.57 -34.81 41.00
CA ASN A 186 -18.26 -36.23 41.22
C ASN A 186 -17.00 -36.67 40.45
N LEU A 187 -15.85 -36.07 40.77
CA LEU A 187 -14.55 -36.35 40.16
C LEU A 187 -13.59 -36.95 41.18
N LEU A 188 -13.15 -38.17 40.94
CA LEU A 188 -12.34 -38.94 41.91
C LEU A 188 -10.94 -38.33 42.14
N ASP A 189 -10.27 -37.87 41.08
CA ASP A 189 -8.85 -37.45 41.14
C ASP A 189 -8.60 -36.30 42.13
N PRO A 190 -9.38 -35.19 42.13
CA PRO A 190 -9.18 -34.11 43.09
C PRO A 190 -9.33 -34.52 44.55
N HIS A 191 -10.27 -35.43 44.86
CA HIS A 191 -10.43 -35.95 46.22
C HIS A 191 -9.23 -36.79 46.66
N LEU A 192 -8.77 -37.71 45.81
CA LEU A 192 -7.58 -38.51 46.10
C LEU A 192 -6.35 -37.63 46.28
N ARG A 193 -6.21 -36.58 45.44
CA ARG A 193 -5.11 -35.64 45.56
C ARG A 193 -5.16 -34.84 46.86
N PHE A 194 -6.33 -34.33 47.23
CA PHE A 194 -6.50 -33.59 48.47
C PHE A 194 -6.21 -34.45 49.71
N ILE A 195 -6.66 -35.71 49.71
CA ILE A 195 -6.34 -36.67 50.78
C ILE A 195 -4.83 -36.90 50.88
N LYS A 196 -4.13 -37.02 49.73
CA LYS A 196 -2.67 -37.14 49.71
C LYS A 196 -2.00 -35.88 50.24
N PHE A 197 -2.48 -34.71 49.84
CA PHE A 197 -1.99 -33.41 50.30
C PHE A 197 -2.13 -33.26 51.82
N LEU A 198 -3.25 -33.65 52.42
CA LEU A 198 -3.49 -33.55 53.87
C LEU A 198 -2.59 -34.47 54.74
N LYS A 199 -1.88 -35.41 54.13
CA LYS A 199 -0.95 -36.33 54.82
C LYS A 199 0.48 -35.78 54.90
N VAL A 200 0.76 -34.68 54.19
CA VAL A 200 2.04 -33.96 54.19
C VAL A 200 1.98 -32.87 55.24
#